data_AF-I7ZHH6-F1
#
_entry.id   AF-I7ZHH6-F1
#
_cell.length_a   1.000
_cell.length_b   1.000
_cell.length_c   1.000
_cell.angle_alpha   90.00
_cell.angle_beta   90.00
_cell.angle_gamma   90.00
#
_symmetry.space_group_name_H-M   'P 1'
#
loop_
_entity.id
_entity.type
_entity.pdbx_description
1 polymer ?
#
loop_
_entity_poly.entity_id
_entity_poly.type
_entity_poly.pdbx_seq_one_letter_code
_entity_poly.pdbx_strand_id
1 'polypeptide(L)'
;MRAGRFATRSLLCWSMLSPIDASLARVQDYQIRRLLSYVSECRVESMGEAGKTADGGLRYQVGCSDLNAYPQGVEVECRDADDERSCRVLTRSQTFDQLHSLDRH
;
A
#
# COMPACT_ATOMS: atom_id res chain seq x y z
N MET A 1 47.38 32.24 -42.20
CA MET A 1 46.19 32.89 -41.59
C MET A 1 45.48 31.85 -40.71
N ARG A 2 45.16 32.25 -39.46
CA ARG A 2 44.24 31.70 -38.42
C ARG A 2 43.13 30.78 -38.96
N ALA A 3 42.50 29.84 -38.26
CA ALA A 3 42.47 29.25 -36.92
C ALA A 3 41.59 27.97 -37.08
N GLY A 4 41.74 26.85 -36.38
CA GLY A 4 41.51 26.67 -34.95
C GLY A 4 40.12 26.08 -34.68
N ARG A 5 40.10 24.96 -33.93
CA ARG A 5 39.16 24.56 -32.85
C ARG A 5 38.48 23.19 -33.01
N PHE A 6 39.05 22.25 -32.24
CA PHE A 6 38.38 21.13 -31.58
C PHE A 6 37.14 21.60 -30.81
N ALA A 7 36.06 20.83 -30.86
CA ALA A 7 35.00 20.89 -29.86
C ALA A 7 34.25 19.54 -29.78
N THR A 8 34.89 18.58 -29.12
CA THR A 8 34.23 17.47 -28.42
C THR A 8 33.26 18.06 -27.40
N ARG A 9 31.94 18.00 -27.65
CA ARG A 9 30.91 18.36 -26.66
C ARG A 9 30.36 17.08 -26.04
N SER A 10 31.09 16.55 -25.07
CA SER A 10 30.52 15.69 -24.02
C SER A 10 29.62 16.57 -23.14
N LEU A 11 28.31 16.42 -23.29
CA LEU A 11 27.32 16.94 -22.36
C LEU A 11 27.04 15.85 -21.31
N LEU A 12 27.81 15.89 -20.23
CA LEU A 12 27.48 15.21 -18.97
C LEU A 12 26.24 15.91 -18.38
N CYS A 13 25.05 15.43 -18.76
CA CYS A 13 23.83 15.80 -18.06
C CYS A 13 23.77 14.96 -16.79
N TRP A 14 24.24 15.51 -15.68
CA TRP A 14 24.02 14.94 -14.35
C TRP A 14 22.51 15.01 -14.05
N SER A 15 21.87 13.86 -14.20
CA SER A 15 20.50 13.62 -13.80
C SER A 15 20.35 13.87 -12.30
N MET A 16 19.69 14.96 -11.92
CA MET A 16 19.12 15.09 -10.57
C MET A 16 17.93 14.16 -10.46
N LEU A 17 18.19 12.90 -10.07
CA LEU A 17 17.16 11.93 -9.75
C LEU A 17 16.65 12.22 -8.33
N SER A 18 15.46 12.84 -8.22
CA SER A 18 14.85 13.17 -6.94
C SER A 18 14.13 11.96 -6.32
N PRO A 19 14.33 11.63 -5.02
CA PRO A 19 13.72 10.47 -4.35
C PRO A 19 12.37 10.76 -3.64
N ILE A 20 11.53 11.63 -4.18
CA ILE A 20 10.36 12.17 -3.45
C ILE A 20 9.25 11.12 -3.23
N ASP A 21 9.09 10.14 -4.12
CA ASP A 21 7.99 9.17 -4.03
C ASP A 21 8.10 8.17 -2.87
N ALA A 22 9.32 7.91 -2.38
CA ALA A 22 9.57 6.88 -1.38
C ALA A 22 9.11 7.25 0.05
N SER A 23 8.94 8.55 0.34
CA SER A 23 8.44 8.99 1.64
C SER A 23 6.92 8.90 1.74
N LEU A 24 6.20 9.27 0.67
CA LEU A 24 4.74 9.22 0.61
C LEU A 24 4.22 7.78 0.76
N ALA A 25 4.83 6.83 0.05
CA ALA A 25 4.48 5.41 0.16
C ALA A 25 4.58 4.89 1.62
N ARG A 26 5.62 5.29 2.37
CA ARG A 26 5.78 4.85 3.77
C ARG A 26 4.74 5.45 4.71
N VAL A 27 4.32 6.70 4.45
CA VAL A 27 3.28 7.35 5.26
C VAL A 27 1.95 6.65 5.05
N GLN A 28 1.61 6.36 3.79
CA GLN A 28 0.39 5.62 3.47
C GLN A 28 0.39 4.23 4.11
N ASP A 29 1.51 3.50 4.01
CA ASP A 29 1.64 2.18 4.62
C ASP A 29 1.36 2.21 6.13
N TYR A 30 1.89 3.23 6.81
CA TYR A 30 1.63 3.44 8.23
C TYR A 30 0.15 3.73 8.52
N GLN A 31 -0.50 4.57 7.71
CA GLN A 31 -1.91 4.90 7.86
C GLN A 31 -2.82 3.67 7.69
N ILE A 32 -2.57 2.83 6.68
CA ILE A 32 -3.33 1.60 6.45
C ILE A 32 -3.16 0.62 7.62
N ARG A 33 -1.92 0.43 8.09
CA ARG A 33 -1.64 -0.41 9.27
C ARG A 33 -2.38 0.10 10.51
N ARG A 34 -2.39 1.41 10.72
CA ARG A 34 -3.09 2.05 11.83
C ARG A 34 -4.60 1.87 11.72
N LEU A 35 -5.20 2.11 10.55
CA LEU A 35 -6.61 1.85 10.29
C LEU A 35 -6.98 0.41 10.63
N LEU A 36 -6.26 -0.57 10.08
CA LEU A 36 -6.54 -1.99 10.30
C LEU A 36 -6.44 -2.40 11.76
N SER A 37 -5.51 -1.81 12.52
CA SER A 37 -5.40 -2.07 13.96
C SER A 37 -6.61 -1.56 14.78
N TYR A 38 -7.38 -0.61 14.25
CA TYR A 38 -8.57 -0.07 14.92
C TYR A 38 -9.87 -0.73 14.49
N VAL A 39 -9.98 -1.12 13.21
CA VAL A 39 -11.26 -1.54 12.62
C VAL A 39 -11.33 -3.05 12.34
N SER A 40 -10.23 -3.78 12.53
CA SER A 40 -10.15 -5.20 12.21
C SER A 40 -9.22 -5.96 13.14
N GLU A 41 -9.35 -7.28 13.17
CA GLU A 41 -8.41 -8.18 13.84
C GLU A 41 -7.20 -8.55 12.95
N CYS A 42 -7.14 -8.02 11.72
CA CYS A 42 -6.05 -8.30 10.79
C CYS A 42 -4.72 -7.73 11.33
N ARG A 43 -3.84 -8.62 11.79
CA ARG A 43 -2.44 -8.28 12.04
C ARG A 43 -1.66 -8.33 10.71
N VAL A 44 -1.24 -7.16 10.25
CA VAL A 44 -0.59 -6.97 8.94
C VAL A 44 0.76 -7.67 8.89
N GLU A 45 0.88 -8.66 8.00
CA GLU A 45 2.12 -9.36 7.67
C GLU A 45 2.77 -8.78 6.41
N SER A 46 1.97 -8.61 5.35
CA SER A 46 2.40 -8.06 4.06
C SER A 46 1.39 -7.04 3.54
N MET A 47 1.86 -6.13 2.68
CA MET A 47 1.01 -5.12 2.06
C MET A 47 1.62 -4.70 0.73
N GLY A 48 0.76 -4.51 -0.27
CA GLY A 48 1.17 -4.02 -1.57
C GLY A 48 0.02 -3.35 -2.31
N GLU A 49 0.36 -2.44 -3.22
CA GLU A 49 -0.60 -1.82 -4.13
C GLU A 49 -1.17 -2.86 -5.09
N ALA A 50 -2.49 -2.97 -5.12
CA ALA A 50 -3.25 -3.81 -6.04
C ALA A 50 -3.70 -3.05 -7.30
N GLY A 51 -3.66 -1.72 -7.28
CA GLY A 51 -3.93 -0.87 -8.44
C GLY A 51 -4.55 0.48 -8.09
N LYS A 52 -5.05 1.18 -9.12
CA LYS A 52 -5.76 2.45 -8.99
C LYS A 52 -7.27 2.26 -9.14
N THR A 53 -8.05 3.06 -8.43
CA THR A 53 -9.51 3.12 -8.63
C THR A 53 -9.85 3.98 -9.85
N ALA A 54 -11.09 3.87 -10.34
CA ALA A 54 -11.57 4.69 -11.46
C ALA A 54 -11.50 6.21 -11.17
N ASP A 55 -11.64 6.58 -9.91
CA ASP A 55 -11.61 7.98 -9.45
C ASP A 55 -10.18 8.45 -9.10
N GLY A 56 -9.15 7.65 -9.38
CA GLY A 56 -7.75 8.01 -9.15
C GLY A 56 -7.20 7.67 -7.75
N GLY A 57 -8.00 7.04 -6.90
CA GLY A 57 -7.56 6.51 -5.61
C GLY A 57 -6.67 5.26 -5.75
N LEU A 58 -6.21 4.72 -4.64
CA LEU A 58 -5.34 3.54 -4.57
C LEU A 58 -6.03 2.37 -3.88
N ARG A 59 -5.76 1.17 -4.36
CA ARG A 59 -6.15 -0.09 -3.73
C ARG A 59 -4.94 -0.84 -3.24
N TYR A 60 -5.08 -1.44 -2.07
CA TYR A 60 -4.06 -2.21 -1.39
C TYR A 60 -4.59 -3.59 -1.07
N GLN A 61 -3.76 -4.60 -1.32
CA GLN A 61 -3.95 -5.95 -0.80
C GLN A 61 -3.06 -6.11 0.43
N VAL A 62 -3.66 -6.50 1.55
CA VAL A 62 -2.98 -6.67 2.82
C VAL A 62 -3.06 -8.12 3.26
N GLY A 63 -1.91 -8.78 3.42
CA GLY A 63 -1.84 -10.12 4.01
C GLY A 63 -1.95 -10.05 5.54
N CYS A 64 -2.84 -10.86 6.10
CA CYS A 64 -3.06 -10.95 7.54
C CYS A 64 -2.41 -12.23 8.09
N SER A 65 -1.72 -12.13 9.22
CA SER A 65 -1.20 -13.32 9.91
C SER A 65 -2.30 -14.17 10.56
N ASP A 66 -3.46 -13.56 10.86
CA ASP A 66 -4.64 -14.25 11.38
C ASP A 66 -5.56 -14.68 10.23
N LEU A 67 -5.45 -15.95 9.85
CA LEU A 67 -6.21 -16.55 8.76
C LEU A 67 -7.65 -16.93 9.15
N ASN A 68 -7.99 -16.89 10.44
CA ASN A 68 -9.32 -17.30 10.90
C ASN A 68 -10.37 -16.25 10.51
N ALA A 69 -10.04 -14.96 10.62
CA ALA A 69 -10.93 -13.88 10.21
C ALA A 69 -10.74 -13.48 8.74
N TYR A 70 -9.49 -13.55 8.24
CA TYR A 70 -9.10 -13.03 6.92
C TYR A 70 -8.14 -13.98 6.17
N PRO A 71 -8.61 -15.16 5.71
CA PRO A 71 -7.75 -16.16 5.08
C PRO A 71 -7.15 -15.71 3.74
N GLN A 72 -7.77 -14.73 3.07
CA GLN A 72 -7.27 -14.14 1.81
C GLN A 72 -6.66 -12.75 2.04
N GLY A 73 -6.52 -12.33 3.30
CA GLY A 73 -6.17 -10.96 3.65
C GLY A 73 -7.32 -9.97 3.52
N VAL A 74 -6.99 -8.68 3.47
CA VAL A 74 -7.92 -7.55 3.44
C VAL A 74 -7.60 -6.64 2.26
N GLU A 75 -8.64 -6.23 1.53
CA GLU A 75 -8.56 -5.18 0.53
C GLU A 75 -8.90 -3.82 1.16
N VAL A 76 -8.04 -2.83 0.95
CA VAL A 76 -8.20 -1.46 1.43
C VAL A 76 -8.22 -0.52 0.23
N GLU A 77 -9.18 0.40 0.21
CA GLU A 77 -9.28 1.45 -0.81
C GLU A 77 -9.12 2.81 -0.16
N CYS A 78 -8.16 3.61 -0.63
CA CYS A 78 -7.95 5.00 -0.23
C CYS A 78 -8.31 5.91 -1.41
N ARG A 79 -9.27 6.82 -1.22
CA ARG A 79 -9.69 7.75 -2.27
C ARG A 79 -8.70 8.90 -2.47
N ASP A 80 -8.00 9.27 -1.40
CA ASP A 80 -6.96 10.28 -1.37
C ASP A 80 -5.74 9.69 -0.66
N ALA A 81 -4.59 9.70 -1.33
CA ALA A 81 -3.37 9.14 -0.78
C ALA A 81 -2.85 9.93 0.44
N ASP A 82 -3.20 11.21 0.54
CA ASP A 82 -2.70 12.09 1.60
C ASP A 82 -3.63 12.13 2.84
N ASP A 83 -4.83 11.55 2.77
CA ASP A 83 -5.80 11.52 3.87
C ASP A 83 -6.15 10.09 4.33
N GLU A 84 -5.70 9.74 5.55
CA GLU A 84 -5.99 8.44 6.18
C GLU A 84 -7.49 8.19 6.36
N ARG A 85 -8.31 9.24 6.47
CA ARG A 85 -9.77 9.14 6.62
C ARG A 85 -10.47 8.79 5.33
N SER A 86 -9.76 8.89 4.20
CA SER A 86 -10.25 8.48 2.89
C SER A 86 -10.15 6.97 2.68
N CYS A 87 -9.40 6.26 3.53
CA CYS A 87 -9.20 4.83 3.46
C CYS A 87 -10.35 4.05 4.09
N ARG A 88 -10.80 3.00 3.40
CA ARG A 88 -11.84 2.08 3.87
C ARG A 88 -11.47 0.62 3.60
N VAL A 89 -11.85 -0.24 4.52
CA VAL A 89 -11.74 -1.69 4.36
C VAL A 89 -12.91 -2.20 3.51
N LEU A 90 -12.61 -2.89 2.42
CA LEU A 90 -13.62 -3.47 1.53
C LEU A 90 -13.97 -4.92 1.90
N THR A 91 -13.02 -5.65 2.49
CA THR A 91 -13.21 -7.04 2.91
C THR A 91 -13.96 -7.15 4.23
N ARG A 92 -15.03 -7.94 4.28
CA ARG A 92 -15.70 -8.31 5.53
C ARG A 92 -14.99 -9.47 6.21
N SER A 93 -14.94 -9.45 7.54
CA SER A 93 -14.44 -10.58 8.33
C SER A 93 -15.31 -11.82 8.10
N GLN A 94 -14.69 -12.99 8.06
CA GLN A 94 -15.41 -14.26 8.08
C GLN A 94 -15.68 -14.67 9.53
N THR A 95 -16.91 -15.04 9.84
CA THR A 95 -17.28 -15.70 11.10
C THR A 95 -17.56 -17.17 10.81
N PHE A 96 -16.81 -18.06 11.44
CA PHE A 96 -17.09 -19.49 11.40
C PHE A 96 -17.98 -19.86 12.59
N ASP A 97 -19.29 -19.75 12.42
CA ASP A 97 -20.29 -20.11 13.46
C ASP A 97 -20.25 -21.61 13.84
N GLN A 98 -19.51 -22.43 13.10
CA GLN A 98 -19.48 -23.89 13.25
C GLN A 98 -18.54 -24.41 14.36
N LEU A 99 -17.89 -23.53 15.15
CA LEU A 99 -17.06 -23.95 16.28
C LEU A 99 -17.84 -24.12 17.60
N HIS A 100 -19.13 -23.79 17.65
CA HIS A 100 -19.95 -23.98 18.85
C HIS A 100 -20.40 -25.43 19.12
N SER A 101 -20.13 -26.37 18.23
CA SER A 101 -20.55 -27.77 18.36
C SER A 101 -19.51 -28.70 19.00
N LEU A 102 -18.36 -28.19 19.45
CA LEU A 102 -17.32 -28.99 20.13
C LEU A 102 -17.23 -28.76 21.65
N ASP A 103 -18.07 -27.91 22.24
CA ASP A 103 -18.18 -27.77 23.70
C ASP A 103 -19.13 -28.83 24.29
N ARG A 104 -18.67 -30.08 24.09
CA ARG A 104 -18.69 -31.29 24.91
C ARG A 104 -19.82 -31.58 25.92
N HIS A 105 -20.33 -32.81 25.79
CA HIS A 105 -20.62 -33.87 26.78
C HIS A 105 -21.10 -33.50 28.19
#